data_AF-A0A544T8J0-F1
#
_entry.id   AF-A0A544T8J0-F1
#
_cell.length_a   1.000
_cell.length_b   1.000
_cell.length_c   1.000
_cell.angle_alpha   90.00
_cell.angle_beta   90.00
_cell.angle_gamma   90.00
#
_symmetry.space_group_name_H-M   'P 1'
#
loop_
_entity.id
_entity.type
_entity.pdbx_description
1 polymer ?
#
loop_
_entity_poly.entity_id
_entity_poly.type
_entity_poly.pdbx_seq_one_letter_code
_entity_poly.pdbx_strand_id
1 'polypeptide(L)'
;MENIYKDIYTHVLPALESKKSEFEVYQYATVTESDIWKYCVSKKWRKKDIAKLPLYQIVNDVLSVSPAEYMTYEQIDQFKTENWFSEINQEELQLLLKPKNVDA
;
A
#
# COMPACT_ATOMS: atom_id res chain seq x y z
N MET A 1 3.15 -13.19 10.35
CA MET A 1 2.97 -11.95 11.12
C MET A 1 2.01 -12.25 12.26
N GLU A 2 2.54 -12.53 13.45
CA GLU A 2 1.72 -12.65 14.65
C GLU A 2 1.18 -11.25 14.94
N ASN A 3 -0.07 -11.00 14.53
CA ASN A 3 -0.63 -9.66 14.44
C ASN A 3 -0.82 -9.14 15.87
N ILE A 4 0.06 -8.24 16.31
CA ILE A 4 -0.02 -7.56 17.63
C ILE A 4 -1.40 -6.89 17.81
N TYR A 5 -2.12 -6.65 16.72
CA TYR A 5 -3.45 -6.04 16.67
C TYR A 5 -4.56 -7.03 16.30
N LYS A 6 -4.38 -8.34 16.54
CA LYS A 6 -5.33 -9.39 16.15
C LYS A 6 -6.76 -9.10 16.63
N ASP A 7 -6.93 -8.65 17.87
CA ASP A 7 -8.26 -8.36 18.43
C ASP A 7 -8.93 -7.19 17.70
N ILE A 8 -8.18 -6.10 17.47
CA ILE A 8 -8.67 -4.94 16.73
C ILE A 8 -9.03 -5.34 15.29
N TYR A 9 -8.17 -6.13 14.65
CA TYR A 9 -8.41 -6.63 13.30
C TYR A 9 -9.72 -7.42 13.22
N THR A 10 -9.99 -8.32 14.18
CA THR A 10 -11.24 -9.08 14.23
C THR A 10 -12.47 -8.18 14.37
N HIS A 11 -12.39 -7.12 15.19
CA HIS A 11 -13.51 -6.17 15.33
C HIS A 11 -13.74 -5.31 14.08
N VAL A 12 -12.68 -5.01 13.32
CA VAL A 12 -12.73 -4.16 12.12
C VAL A 12 -13.00 -4.97 10.85
N LEU A 13 -12.96 -6.31 10.94
CA LEU A 13 -13.15 -7.22 9.81
C LEU A 13 -14.39 -6.91 8.95
N PRO A 14 -15.59 -6.62 9.50
CA PRO A 14 -16.75 -6.29 8.67
C PRO A 14 -16.55 -5.04 7.80
N ALA A 15 -15.79 -4.05 8.28
CA ALA A 15 -15.46 -2.85 7.52
C ALA A 15 -14.43 -3.16 6.42
N LEU A 16 -13.48 -4.05 6.69
CA LEU A 16 -12.50 -4.51 5.71
C LEU A 16 -13.17 -5.33 4.60
N GLU A 17 -14.08 -6.24 4.95
CA GLU A 17 -14.88 -7.01 3.98
C GLU A 17 -15.71 -6.09 3.09
N SER A 18 -16.42 -5.13 3.69
CA SER A 18 -17.16 -4.11 2.92
C SER A 18 -16.26 -3.32 1.98
N LYS A 19 -15.04 -2.98 2.42
CA LYS A 19 -14.09 -2.22 1.61
C LYS A 19 -13.50 -3.08 0.48
N LYS A 20 -13.23 -4.36 0.72
CA LYS A 20 -12.82 -5.29 -0.33
C LYS A 20 -13.88 -5.41 -1.41
N SER A 21 -15.16 -5.58 -1.05
CA SER A 21 -16.24 -5.65 -2.03
C SER A 21 -16.34 -4.37 -2.87
N GLU A 22 -16.09 -3.20 -2.28
CA GLU A 22 -15.97 -1.95 -3.04
C GLU A 22 -14.80 -2.00 -4.03
N PHE A 23 -13.63 -2.49 -3.62
CA PHE A 23 -12.47 -2.65 -4.49
C PHE A 23 -12.75 -3.61 -5.66
N GLU A 24 -13.47 -4.71 -5.42
CA GLU A 24 -13.91 -5.65 -6.46
C GLU A 24 -14.79 -4.95 -7.51
N VAL A 25 -15.71 -4.07 -7.09
CA VAL A 25 -16.55 -3.27 -8.01
C VAL A 25 -15.68 -2.41 -8.94
N TYR A 26 -14.58 -1.87 -8.42
CA TYR A 26 -13.59 -1.12 -9.20
C TYR A 26 -12.57 -2.00 -9.95
N GLN A 27 -12.84 -3.31 -10.09
CA GLN A 27 -12.00 -4.29 -10.79
C GLN A 27 -10.66 -4.60 -10.09
N TYR A 28 -10.54 -4.32 -8.79
CA TYR A 28 -9.37 -4.66 -7.97
C TYR A 28 -9.58 -5.97 -7.18
N ALA A 29 -9.92 -7.05 -7.88
CA ALA A 29 -10.28 -8.33 -7.25
C ALA A 29 -9.13 -9.08 -6.55
N THR A 30 -7.88 -8.65 -6.75
CA THR A 30 -6.70 -9.27 -6.12
C THR A 30 -6.43 -8.74 -4.71
N VAL A 31 -7.10 -7.66 -4.29
CA VAL A 31 -6.86 -7.01 -3.01
C VAL A 31 -7.58 -7.76 -1.89
N THR A 32 -6.85 -8.16 -0.86
CA THR A 32 -7.42 -8.84 0.31
C THR A 32 -7.65 -7.88 1.48
N GLU A 33 -8.47 -8.32 2.45
CA GLU A 33 -8.71 -7.63 3.72
C GLU A 33 -7.38 -7.40 4.48
N SER A 34 -6.46 -8.35 4.37
CA SER A 34 -5.11 -8.25 4.95
C SER A 34 -4.27 -7.16 4.29
N ASP A 35 -4.38 -7.00 2.97
CA ASP A 35 -3.62 -5.97 2.25
C ASP A 35 -4.13 -4.56 2.58
N ILE A 36 -5.46 -4.39 2.65
CA ILE A 36 -6.08 -3.13 3.08
C ILE A 36 -5.66 -2.79 4.52
N TRP A 37 -5.63 -3.79 5.41
CA TRP A 37 -5.16 -3.60 6.78
C TRP A 37 -3.68 -3.21 6.82
N LYS A 38 -2.83 -3.90 6.06
CA LYS A 38 -1.39 -3.60 5.94
C LYS A 38 -1.18 -2.18 5.46
N TYR A 39 -1.93 -1.72 4.46
CA TYR A 39 -1.93 -0.34 3.99
C TYR A 39 -2.27 0.65 5.11
N CYS A 40 -3.32 0.38 5.88
CA CYS A 40 -3.75 1.27 6.96
C CYS A 40 -2.66 1.41 8.04
N VAL A 41 -2.08 0.28 8.48
CA VAL A 41 -0.98 0.26 9.46
C VAL A 41 0.26 0.99 8.94
N SER A 42 0.65 0.72 7.69
CA SER A 42 1.92 1.18 7.12
C SER A 42 1.89 2.63 6.64
N LYS A 43 0.73 3.11 6.18
CA LYS A 43 0.55 4.46 5.60
C LYS A 43 -0.28 5.37 6.50
N LYS A 44 -1.55 5.02 6.78
CA LYS A 44 -2.50 5.89 7.52
C LYS A 44 -2.13 6.04 9.00
N TRP A 45 -1.64 4.98 9.62
CA TRP A 45 -1.35 4.94 11.06
C TRP A 45 0.15 4.90 11.37
N ARG A 46 1.01 5.14 10.38
CA ARG A 46 2.48 5.10 10.54
C ARG A 46 3.02 5.91 11.73
N LYS A 47 2.35 7.02 12.07
CA LYS A 47 2.73 7.93 13.18
C LYS A 47 1.74 7.89 14.36
N LYS A 48 0.77 6.97 14.35
CA LYS A 48 -0.27 6.85 15.38
C LYS A 48 -0.04 5.61 16.24
N ASP A 49 -0.44 5.68 17.50
CA ASP A 49 -0.46 4.52 18.39
C ASP A 49 -1.80 3.80 18.23
N ILE A 50 -1.81 2.69 17.47
CA ILE A 50 -3.02 1.95 17.10
C ILE A 50 -3.76 1.44 18.33
N ALA A 51 -3.04 1.05 19.40
CA ALA A 51 -3.65 0.55 20.63
C ALA A 51 -4.43 1.62 21.41
N LYS A 52 -4.15 2.90 21.16
CA LYS A 52 -4.85 4.03 21.79
C LYS A 52 -5.92 4.63 20.88
N LEU A 53 -6.02 4.20 19.63
CA LEU A 53 -7.04 4.72 18.72
C LEU A 53 -8.41 4.13 19.08
N PRO A 54 -9.45 4.97 19.20
CA PRO A 54 -10.79 4.46 19.44
C PRO A 54 -11.30 3.73 18.19
N LEU A 55 -12.00 2.61 18.40
CA LEU A 55 -12.43 1.69 17.34
C LEU A 55 -13.19 2.40 16.21
N TYR A 56 -14.06 3.36 16.52
CA TYR A 56 -14.82 4.10 15.51
C TYR A 56 -13.90 4.88 14.55
N GLN A 57 -12.76 5.41 15.01
CA GLN A 57 -11.80 6.08 14.14
C GLN A 57 -11.09 5.08 13.23
N ILE A 58 -10.75 3.90 13.75
CA ILE A 58 -10.13 2.83 12.96
C ILE A 58 -11.08 2.39 11.84
N VAL A 59 -12.34 2.14 12.17
CA VAL A 59 -13.38 1.79 11.19
C VAL A 59 -13.56 2.89 10.15
N ASN A 60 -13.65 4.16 10.57
CA ASN A 60 -13.77 5.29 9.65
C ASN A 60 -12.52 5.45 8.75
N ASP A 61 -11.33 5.26 9.31
CA ASP A 61 -10.07 5.31 8.56
C ASP A 61 -10.01 4.19 7.51
N VAL A 62 -10.53 2.99 7.80
CA VAL A 62 -10.65 1.88 6.84
C VAL A 62 -11.69 2.19 5.75
N LEU A 63 -12.89 2.64 6.13
CA LEU A 63 -13.95 2.95 5.17
C LEU A 63 -13.66 4.17 4.29
N SER A 64 -12.78 5.06 4.74
CA SER A 64 -12.29 6.20 3.95
C SER A 64 -11.11 5.87 3.04
N VAL A 65 -10.64 4.62 2.99
CA VAL A 65 -9.62 4.23 2.00
C VAL A 65 -10.26 4.24 0.62
N SER A 66 -9.69 5.03 -0.28
CA SER A 66 -10.07 5.00 -1.70
C SER A 66 -9.21 3.99 -2.48
N PRO A 67 -9.77 3.33 -3.50
CA PRO A 67 -8.99 2.44 -4.38
C PRO A 67 -7.80 3.14 -5.03
N ALA A 68 -7.98 4.40 -5.46
CA ALA A 68 -6.90 5.19 -6.06
C ALA A 68 -5.72 5.40 -5.11
N GLU A 69 -5.97 5.81 -3.86
CA GLU A 69 -4.91 6.04 -2.87
C GLU A 69 -4.18 4.76 -2.46
N TYR A 70 -4.89 3.62 -2.45
CA TYR A 70 -4.31 2.31 -2.22
C TYR A 70 -3.40 1.93 -3.38
N MET A 71 -3.86 2.04 -4.64
CA MET A 71 -3.06 1.70 -5.81
C MET A 71 -1.78 2.52 -5.92
N THR A 72 -1.85 3.83 -5.65
CA THR A 72 -0.63 4.66 -5.61
C THR A 72 0.36 4.19 -4.54
N TYR A 73 -0.14 3.72 -3.39
CA TYR A 73 0.73 3.18 -2.36
C TYR A 73 1.35 1.85 -2.78
N GLU A 74 0.57 0.90 -3.29
CA GLU A 74 1.07 -0.41 -3.71
C GLU A 74 2.11 -0.28 -4.81
N GLN A 75 1.88 0.59 -5.80
CA GLN A 75 2.90 0.89 -6.82
C GLN A 75 4.17 1.41 -6.16
N ILE A 76 4.10 2.45 -5.32
CA ILE A 76 5.29 3.01 -4.67
C ILE A 76 6.01 1.98 -3.78
N ASP A 77 5.26 1.10 -3.09
CA ASP A 77 5.84 0.03 -2.27
C ASP A 77 6.57 -0.99 -3.15
N GLN A 78 5.93 -1.45 -4.23
CA GLN A 78 6.53 -2.34 -5.24
C GLN A 78 7.78 -1.71 -5.86
N PHE A 79 7.75 -0.45 -6.26
CA PHE A 79 8.91 0.29 -6.78
C PHE A 79 10.07 0.42 -5.79
N LYS A 80 9.83 0.33 -4.48
CA LYS A 80 10.88 0.35 -3.46
C LYS A 80 11.46 -1.04 -3.19
N THR A 81 10.63 -2.08 -3.27
CA THR A 81 11.04 -3.47 -3.03
C THR A 81 11.60 -4.14 -4.26
N GLU A 82 11.04 -3.86 -5.43
CA GLU A 82 11.66 -4.13 -6.71
C GLU A 82 12.86 -3.19 -6.76
N ASN A 83 14.00 -3.78 -6.55
CA ASN A 83 15.28 -3.21 -6.90
C ASN A 83 15.23 -3.01 -8.43
N TRP A 84 14.52 -1.99 -8.93
CA TRP A 84 14.30 -1.76 -10.36
C TRP A 84 15.63 -1.73 -11.12
N PHE A 85 16.68 -1.24 -10.44
CA PHE A 85 18.06 -1.23 -10.93
C PHE A 85 18.83 -2.55 -10.74
N SER A 86 18.24 -3.63 -10.21
CA SER A 86 18.94 -4.92 -10.17
C SER A 86 18.89 -5.64 -11.51
N GLU A 87 17.83 -5.43 -12.31
CA GLU A 87 17.77 -5.97 -13.67
C GLU A 87 18.62 -5.16 -14.65
N ILE A 88 18.74 -3.85 -14.42
CA ILE A 88 19.60 -2.99 -15.24
C ILE A 88 21.00 -2.97 -14.63
N ASN A 89 21.96 -3.64 -15.29
CA ASN A 89 23.38 -3.53 -14.92
C ASN A 89 23.77 -2.04 -14.84
N GLN A 90 24.56 -1.68 -13.83
CA GLN A 90 25.08 -0.30 -13.64
C GLN A 90 25.70 0.27 -14.91
N GLU A 91 26.29 -0.58 -15.77
CA GLU A 91 26.86 -0.20 -17.06
C GLU A 91 25.81 0.24 -18.10
N GLU A 92 24.65 -0.42 -18.15
CA GLU A 92 23.55 -0.05 -19.06
C GLU A 92 22.89 1.25 -18.62
N LEU A 93 22.72 1.45 -17.30
CA LEU A 93 22.24 2.71 -16.74
C LEU A 93 23.15 3.88 -17.09
N GLN A 94 24.47 3.67 -16.98
CA GLN A 94 25.48 4.65 -17.37
C GLN A 94 25.39 4.99 -18.86
N LEU A 95 25.01 4.03 -19.71
CA LEU A 95 24.87 4.26 -21.15
C LEU A 95 23.62 5.09 -21.49
N LEU A 96 22.50 4.84 -20.80
CA LEU A 96 21.23 5.55 -20.98
C LEU A 96 21.26 6.98 -20.41
N LEU A 97 21.98 7.19 -19.32
CA LEU A 97 22.11 8.50 -18.66
C LEU A 97 23.13 9.41 -19.32
N LYS A 98 23.93 8.90 -20.27
CA LYS A 98 24.82 9.74 -21.06
C LYS A 98 23.95 10.67 -21.90
N PRO A 99 24.05 12.00 -21.71
CA PRO A 99 23.41 12.92 -22.64
C PRO A 99 23.95 12.61 -24.03
N LYS A 100 23.08 12.53 -25.04
CA LYS A 100 23.53 12.64 -26.43
C LYS A 100 24.25 13.97 -26.51
N ASN A 101 25.57 13.97 -26.61
CA ASN A 101 26.25 15.06 -27.28
C ASN A 101 25.68 15.02 -28.69
N VAL A 102 24.69 15.88 -28.92
CA VAL A 102 24.33 16.32 -30.24
C VAL A 102 25.50 17.19 -30.64
N ASP A 103 26.48 16.56 -31.27
CA ASP A 103 27.61 17.24 -31.90
C ASP A 103 27.01 18.26 -32.88
N ALA A 104 27.26 19.54 -32.60
CA ALA A 104 26.98 20.68 -33.46
C ALA A 104 28.15 20.92 -34.41
#